data_AF-A0A4V2YEQ6-F1
#
_entry.id   AF-A0A4V2YEQ6-F1
#
_cell.length_a   1.000
_cell.length_b   1.000
_cell.length_c   1.000
_cell.angle_alpha   90.00
_cell.angle_beta   90.00
_cell.angle_gamma   90.00
#
_symmetry.space_group_name_H-M   'P 1'
#
loop_
_entity.id
_entity.type
_entity.pdbx_description
1 polymer ?
#
loop_
_entity_poly.entity_id
_entity_poly.type
_entity_poly.pdbx_seq_one_letter_code
_entity_poly.pdbx_strand_id
1 'polypeptide(L)'
;MSPVEDLRSVAARMARREARLNRLIAPDQPPGVIRPPAPDVVMRVVPCPVCGAAGADPPFDHWSVTGEQTTLPTLAVLGCEWLTPRAVLPMAVAIEQGTGPLAYRTRAVARLGGRDLRAVDRSESWADALTDGHGAAGDAGEATLPAVTRARDGDLRPMFTGPHTPESETELNDIYLEVRLTAMAEEGI
;
A
#
# COMPACT_ATOMS: atom_id res chain seq x y z
N MET A 1 -24.37 0.63 -20.60
CA MET A 1 -23.63 1.64 -19.83
C MET A 1 -23.47 1.10 -18.42
N SER A 2 -22.25 0.78 -17.99
CA SER A 2 -22.01 0.41 -16.59
C SER A 2 -22.32 1.63 -15.71
N PRO A 3 -22.95 1.49 -14.53
CA PRO A 3 -23.09 2.60 -13.61
C PRO A 3 -21.71 3.22 -13.36
N VAL A 4 -21.60 4.55 -13.47
CA VAL A 4 -20.36 5.23 -13.09
C VAL A 4 -20.21 4.99 -11.59
N GLU A 5 -19.28 4.11 -11.24
CA GLU A 5 -19.03 3.75 -9.86
C GLU A 5 -18.63 4.98 -9.07
N ASP A 6 -19.31 5.25 -7.96
CA ASP A 6 -19.06 6.40 -7.11
C ASP A 6 -17.69 6.32 -6.39
N LEU A 7 -16.93 7.42 -6.37
CA LEU A 7 -15.59 7.47 -5.76
C LEU A 7 -15.62 7.22 -4.25
N ARG A 8 -16.70 7.58 -3.55
CA ARG A 8 -16.84 7.27 -2.12
C ARG A 8 -16.93 5.77 -1.89
N SER A 9 -17.66 5.06 -2.76
CA SER A 9 -17.77 3.60 -2.72
C SER A 9 -16.42 2.92 -3.02
N VAL A 10 -15.64 3.47 -3.95
CA VAL A 10 -14.26 3.01 -4.22
C VAL A 10 -13.37 3.21 -2.99
N ALA A 11 -13.35 4.41 -2.41
CA ALA A 11 -12.57 4.71 -1.20
C ALA A 11 -12.97 3.78 -0.03
N ALA A 12 -14.27 3.56 0.19
CA ALA A 12 -14.77 2.64 1.21
C ALA A 12 -14.33 1.20 0.98
N ARG A 13 -14.32 0.71 -0.27
CA ARG A 13 -13.83 -0.63 -0.59
C ARG A 13 -12.33 -0.76 -0.34
N MET A 14 -11.53 0.22 -0.78
CA MET A 14 -10.09 0.26 -0.51
C MET A 14 -9.79 0.29 1.00
N ALA A 15 -10.58 1.03 1.78
CA ALA A 15 -10.47 1.11 3.23
C ALA A 15 -10.76 -0.24 3.91
N ARG A 16 -11.84 -0.93 3.50
CA ARG A 16 -12.19 -2.27 3.99
C ARG A 16 -11.12 -3.30 3.63
N ARG A 17 -10.57 -3.24 2.41
CA ARG A 17 -9.44 -4.08 1.99
C ARG A 17 -8.25 -3.89 2.93
N GLU A 18 -7.81 -2.66 3.15
CA GLU A 18 -6.67 -2.41 4.04
C GLU A 18 -6.95 -2.88 5.48
N ALA A 19 -8.16 -2.66 6.00
CA ALA A 19 -8.54 -3.15 7.33
C ALA A 19 -8.39 -4.68 7.42
N ARG A 20 -8.95 -5.42 6.46
CA ARG A 20 -8.87 -6.89 6.41
C ARG A 20 -7.43 -7.42 6.33
N LEU A 21 -6.54 -6.70 5.65
CA LEU A 21 -5.14 -7.11 5.53
C LEU A 21 -4.39 -7.08 6.87
N ASN A 22 -4.92 -6.43 7.90
CA ASN A 22 -4.35 -6.55 9.25
C ASN A 22 -4.54 -7.96 9.83
N ARG A 23 -5.43 -8.81 9.29
CA ARG A 23 -5.53 -10.24 9.64
C ARG A 23 -4.32 -11.06 9.21
N LEU A 24 -3.47 -10.52 8.33
CA LEU A 24 -2.22 -11.17 7.95
C LEU A 24 -1.17 -11.11 9.07
N ILE A 25 -1.39 -10.30 10.11
CA ILE A 25 -0.55 -10.28 11.32
C ILE A 25 -0.76 -11.60 12.06
N ALA A 26 0.33 -12.31 12.35
CA ALA A 26 0.23 -13.59 13.06
C ALA A 26 -0.35 -13.36 14.48
N PRO A 27 -1.28 -14.19 14.97
CA PRO A 27 -1.90 -13.99 16.28
C PRO A 27 -0.92 -14.02 17.46
N ASP A 28 0.20 -14.72 17.31
CA ASP A 28 1.27 -14.87 18.29
C ASP A 28 2.34 -13.77 18.21
N GLN A 29 2.19 -12.82 17.29
CA GLN A 29 3.16 -11.77 17.08
C GLN A 29 3.06 -10.69 18.18
N PRO A 30 4.17 -10.34 18.85
CA PRO A 30 4.14 -9.32 19.90
C PRO A 30 3.67 -7.95 19.37
N PRO A 31 2.95 -7.15 20.19
CA PRO A 31 2.61 -5.78 19.82
C PRO A 31 3.85 -4.97 19.43
N GLY A 32 3.77 -4.26 18.29
CA GLY A 32 4.86 -3.44 17.78
C GLY A 32 5.93 -4.21 17.00
N VAL A 33 5.90 -5.55 17.00
CA VAL A 33 6.76 -6.38 16.15
C VAL A 33 5.98 -6.74 14.88
N ILE A 34 6.57 -6.55 13.70
CA ILE A 34 6.01 -7.00 12.41
C ILE A 34 7.02 -7.92 11.76
N ARG A 35 6.65 -9.20 11.56
CA ARG A 35 7.50 -10.35 11.23
C ARG A 35 8.85 -9.96 10.59
N PRO A 36 9.94 -9.97 11.37
CA PRO A 36 11.26 -10.20 10.85
C PRO A 36 11.56 -11.71 10.78
N PRO A 37 12.38 -12.15 9.81
CA PRO A 37 12.88 -11.34 8.69
C PRO A 37 11.79 -11.18 7.62
N ALA A 38 11.44 -9.94 7.30
CA ALA A 38 10.69 -9.65 6.07
C ALA A 38 11.54 -10.09 4.87
N PRO A 39 10.93 -10.57 3.77
CA PRO A 39 11.69 -10.99 2.60
C PRO A 39 12.52 -9.83 2.04
N ASP A 40 13.59 -10.17 1.33
CA ASP A 40 14.45 -9.18 0.68
C ASP A 40 13.68 -8.49 -0.45
N VAL A 41 13.61 -7.16 -0.36
CA VAL A 41 12.96 -6.30 -1.35
C VAL A 41 13.91 -5.16 -1.70
N VAL A 42 13.89 -4.77 -2.97
CA VAL A 42 14.58 -3.58 -3.46
C VAL A 42 13.60 -2.42 -3.51
N MET A 43 13.87 -1.37 -2.75
CA MET A 43 13.07 -0.15 -2.78
C MET A 43 13.63 0.82 -3.83
N ARG A 44 12.78 1.20 -4.79
CA ARG A 44 13.07 2.22 -5.80
C ARG A 44 12.39 3.52 -5.42
N VAL A 45 13.17 4.56 -5.15
CA VAL A 45 12.64 5.89 -4.80
C VAL A 45 12.36 6.70 -6.06
N VAL A 46 11.11 7.14 -6.21
CA VAL A 46 10.67 8.07 -7.26
C VAL A 46 10.69 9.48 -6.67
N PRO A 47 11.45 10.44 -7.22
CA PRO A 47 11.43 11.81 -6.72
C PRO A 47 10.03 12.43 -6.78
N CYS A 48 9.64 13.17 -5.74
CA CYS A 48 8.35 13.80 -5.66
C CYS A 48 8.30 15.06 -6.55
N PRO A 49 7.43 15.12 -7.57
CA PRO A 49 7.32 16.29 -8.43
C PRO A 49 6.60 17.48 -7.76
N VAL A 50 5.96 17.24 -6.61
CA VAL A 50 5.19 18.28 -5.88
C VAL A 50 6.08 19.04 -4.91
N CYS A 51 6.84 18.34 -4.06
CA CYS A 51 7.68 18.96 -3.02
C CYS A 51 9.19 18.81 -3.24
N GLY A 52 9.62 18.09 -4.28
CA GLY A 52 11.05 17.88 -4.59
C GLY A 52 11.75 16.83 -3.73
N ALA A 53 11.06 16.20 -2.76
CA ALA A 53 11.67 15.19 -1.91
C ALA A 53 12.11 13.96 -2.72
N ALA A 54 13.33 13.49 -2.48
CA ALA A 54 13.98 12.43 -3.26
C ALA A 54 14.47 11.26 -2.40
N GLY A 55 14.05 11.16 -1.14
CA GLY A 55 14.48 10.12 -0.21
C GLY A 55 13.31 9.49 0.52
N ALA A 56 13.19 8.17 0.46
CA ALA A 56 12.27 7.39 1.30
C ALA A 56 13.08 6.51 2.26
N ASP A 57 12.60 6.34 3.49
CA ASP A 57 13.21 5.40 4.43
C ASP A 57 12.58 4.03 4.22
N PRO A 58 13.38 2.96 4.08
CA PRO A 58 12.83 1.63 3.95
C PRO A 58 12.11 1.22 5.25
N PRO A 59 11.01 0.46 5.16
CA PRO A 59 10.31 -0.03 6.34
C PRO A 59 11.14 -1.04 7.17
N PHE A 60 12.18 -1.62 6.58
CA PHE A 60 13.11 -2.54 7.26
C PHE A 60 14.55 -2.19 6.90
N ASP A 61 15.44 -2.21 7.91
CA ASP A 61 16.84 -1.77 7.78
C ASP A 61 17.66 -2.60 6.77
N HIS A 62 17.29 -3.87 6.55
CA HIS A 62 17.99 -4.76 5.62
C HIS A 62 17.54 -4.60 4.16
N TRP A 63 16.47 -3.85 3.89
CA TRP A 63 16.04 -3.60 2.52
C TRP A 63 17.00 -2.65 1.81
N SER A 64 17.41 -3.04 0.61
CA SER A 64 18.28 -2.19 -0.22
C SER A 64 17.48 -1.10 -0.92
N VAL A 65 18.06 0.10 -1.01
CA VAL A 65 17.49 1.21 -1.78
C VAL A 65 18.38 1.45 -2.99
N THR A 66 17.91 1.10 -4.19
CA THR A 66 18.70 1.24 -5.43
C THR A 66 17.82 1.60 -6.63
N GLY A 67 18.44 2.17 -7.66
CA GLY A 67 17.82 2.43 -8.97
C GLY A 67 18.08 1.34 -10.02
N GLU A 68 18.83 0.29 -9.67
CA GLU A 68 19.24 -0.77 -10.60
C GLU A 68 18.17 -1.86 -10.76
N GLN A 69 18.15 -2.52 -11.93
CA GLN A 69 17.31 -3.70 -12.14
C GLN A 69 17.89 -4.88 -11.36
N THR A 70 17.03 -5.59 -10.62
CA THR A 70 17.41 -6.74 -9.82
C THR A 70 16.47 -7.92 -10.09
N THR A 71 16.87 -9.11 -9.66
CA THR A 71 16.00 -10.31 -9.65
C THR A 71 15.12 -10.39 -8.40
N LEU A 72 15.30 -9.45 -7.46
CA LEU A 72 14.50 -9.38 -6.24
C LEU A 72 13.17 -8.67 -6.51
N PRO A 73 12.12 -8.93 -5.71
CA PRO A 73 10.92 -8.11 -5.73
C PRO A 73 11.26 -6.63 -5.53
N THR A 74 10.59 -5.77 -6.28
CA THR A 74 10.82 -4.32 -6.26
C THR A 74 9.60 -3.58 -5.72
N LEU A 75 9.83 -2.53 -4.93
CA LEU A 75 8.80 -1.61 -4.47
C LEU A 75 9.15 -0.17 -4.87
N ALA A 76 8.37 0.42 -5.78
CA ALA A 76 8.44 1.83 -6.11
C ALA A 76 7.68 2.69 -5.08
N VAL A 77 8.38 3.64 -4.48
CA VAL A 77 7.87 4.53 -3.41
C VAL A 77 8.17 5.98 -3.78
N LEU A 78 7.27 6.90 -3.49
CA LEU A 78 7.50 8.32 -3.70
C LEU A 78 8.46 8.87 -2.63
N GLY A 79 9.38 9.77 -3.01
CA GLY A 79 10.42 10.29 -2.13
C GLY A 79 9.95 11.17 -0.97
N CYS A 80 8.65 11.44 -0.83
CA CYS A 80 8.07 12.07 0.36
C CYS A 80 7.20 11.11 1.18
N GLU A 81 7.09 9.85 0.77
CA GLU A 81 6.33 8.83 1.50
C GLU A 81 7.14 8.25 2.64
N TRP A 82 6.44 8.06 3.75
CA TRP A 82 6.87 7.20 4.84
C TRP A 82 5.94 5.99 4.92
N LEU A 83 6.54 4.80 4.88
CA LEU A 83 5.86 3.51 4.94
C LEU A 83 6.16 2.83 6.28
N THR A 84 5.10 2.38 6.96
CA THR A 84 5.28 1.49 8.12
C THR A 84 5.54 0.07 7.65
N PRO A 85 6.16 -0.80 8.48
CA PRO A 85 6.23 -2.22 8.18
C PRO A 85 4.86 -2.86 7.91
N ARG A 86 3.76 -2.36 8.50
CA ARG A 86 2.40 -2.86 8.22
C ARG A 86 1.94 -2.54 6.80
N ALA A 87 2.38 -1.41 6.25
CA ALA A 87 1.98 -0.96 4.91
C ALA A 87 2.48 -1.92 3.80
N VAL A 88 3.51 -2.71 4.09
CA VAL A 88 4.12 -3.65 3.14
C VAL A 88 3.81 -5.12 3.46
N LEU A 89 3.05 -5.39 4.53
CA LEU A 89 2.67 -6.74 4.95
C LEU A 89 2.05 -7.61 3.85
N PRO A 90 1.06 -7.15 3.04
CA PRO A 90 0.50 -7.99 1.98
C PRO A 90 1.55 -8.43 0.94
N MET A 91 2.49 -7.55 0.60
CA MET A 91 3.58 -7.89 -0.31
C MET A 91 4.55 -8.89 0.32
N ALA A 92 4.92 -8.68 1.59
CA ALA A 92 5.79 -9.62 2.30
C ALA A 92 5.18 -11.02 2.33
N VAL A 93 3.89 -11.14 2.66
CA VAL A 93 3.18 -12.43 2.69
C VAL A 93 3.10 -13.07 1.30
N ALA A 94 2.80 -12.29 0.25
CA ALA A 94 2.77 -12.82 -1.11
C ALA A 94 4.13 -13.40 -1.53
N ILE A 95 5.21 -12.67 -1.28
CA ILE A 95 6.59 -13.10 -1.58
C ILE A 95 6.93 -14.38 -0.80
N GLU A 96 6.63 -14.44 0.50
CA GLU A 96 6.87 -15.63 1.33
C GLU A 96 6.13 -16.87 0.82
N GLN A 97 4.92 -16.69 0.28
CA GLN A 97 4.13 -17.77 -0.32
C GLN A 97 4.61 -18.16 -1.73
N GLY A 98 5.59 -17.44 -2.30
CA GLY A 98 6.01 -17.60 -3.69
C GLY A 98 4.93 -17.20 -4.69
N THR A 99 4.08 -16.22 -4.33
CA THR A 99 2.94 -15.75 -5.13
C THR A 99 3.01 -14.23 -5.36
N GLY A 100 2.07 -13.72 -6.15
CA GLY A 100 1.98 -12.30 -6.47
C GLY A 100 3.07 -11.79 -7.42
N PRO A 101 3.06 -10.48 -7.70
CA PRO A 101 3.99 -9.87 -8.65
C PRO A 101 5.43 -9.73 -8.15
N LEU A 102 6.36 -9.48 -9.06
CA LEU A 102 7.73 -9.07 -8.73
C LEU A 102 7.92 -7.54 -8.68
N ALA A 103 6.93 -6.78 -9.16
CA ALA A 103 6.96 -5.33 -9.18
C ALA A 103 5.74 -4.77 -8.43
N TYR A 104 6.01 -3.94 -7.44
CA TYR A 104 5.02 -3.24 -6.64
C TYR A 104 5.25 -1.74 -6.71
N ARG A 105 4.17 -0.98 -6.53
CA ARG A 105 4.22 0.48 -6.35
C ARG A 105 3.26 0.90 -5.24
N THR A 106 3.56 2.00 -4.56
CA THR A 106 2.60 2.64 -3.65
C THR A 106 1.45 3.29 -4.43
N ARG A 107 0.36 3.63 -3.73
CA ARG A 107 -0.75 4.40 -4.29
C ARG A 107 -0.29 5.76 -4.81
N ALA A 108 0.62 6.43 -4.12
CA ALA A 108 1.11 7.74 -4.57
C ALA A 108 1.84 7.64 -5.91
N VAL A 109 2.72 6.64 -6.08
CA VAL A 109 3.40 6.39 -7.36
C VAL A 109 2.39 6.02 -8.46
N ALA A 110 1.38 5.21 -8.14
CA ALA A 110 0.32 4.86 -9.09
C ALA A 110 -0.47 6.10 -9.57
N ARG A 111 -0.81 7.00 -8.64
CA ARG A 111 -1.54 8.26 -8.91
C ARG A 111 -0.70 9.24 -9.73
N LEU A 112 0.60 9.35 -9.44
CA LEU A 112 1.52 10.16 -10.25
C LEU A 112 1.65 9.66 -11.69
N GLY A 113 1.51 8.34 -11.91
CA GLY A 113 1.41 7.76 -13.24
C GLY A 113 0.09 8.03 -13.98
N GLY A 114 -0.77 8.90 -13.46
CA GLY A 114 -2.04 9.29 -14.09
C GLY A 114 -3.19 8.32 -13.86
N ARG A 115 -3.05 7.33 -12.96
CA ARG A 115 -4.13 6.39 -12.64
C ARG A 115 -5.22 7.07 -11.81
N ASP A 116 -6.48 6.87 -12.19
CA ASP A 116 -7.62 7.26 -11.36
C ASP A 116 -7.80 6.29 -10.19
N LEU A 117 -8.62 6.68 -9.19
CA LEU A 117 -8.84 5.85 -8.00
C LEU A 117 -9.44 4.48 -8.32
N ARG A 118 -10.27 4.39 -9.37
CA ARG A 118 -10.86 3.11 -9.79
C ARG A 118 -9.79 2.17 -10.34
N ALA A 119 -8.83 2.68 -11.11
CA ALA A 119 -7.70 1.91 -11.61
C ALA A 119 -6.72 1.51 -10.49
N VAL A 120 -6.55 2.37 -9.49
CA VAL A 120 -5.78 2.05 -8.28
C VAL A 120 -6.45 0.93 -7.49
N ASP A 121 -7.75 1.05 -7.20
CA ASP A 121 -8.51 0.02 -6.49
C ASP A 121 -8.49 -1.34 -7.19
N ARG A 122 -8.68 -1.38 -8.52
CA ARG A 122 -8.54 -2.64 -9.28
C ARG A 122 -7.13 -3.21 -9.20
N SER A 123 -6.10 -2.35 -9.18
CA SER A 123 -4.71 -2.78 -9.07
C SER A 123 -4.33 -3.28 -7.67
N GLU A 124 -5.22 -3.13 -6.69
CA GLU A 124 -5.06 -3.57 -5.29
C GLU A 124 -5.80 -4.87 -4.99
N SER A 125 -6.73 -5.31 -5.85
CA SER A 125 -7.61 -6.46 -5.57
C SER A 125 -6.87 -7.79 -5.45
N TRP A 126 -5.62 -7.88 -5.92
CA TRP A 126 -4.77 -9.06 -5.72
C TRP A 126 -4.61 -9.41 -4.23
N ALA A 127 -4.65 -8.41 -3.35
CA ALA A 127 -4.45 -8.61 -1.92
C ALA A 127 -5.67 -9.22 -1.22
N ASP A 128 -6.87 -9.11 -1.81
CA ASP A 128 -8.09 -9.72 -1.25
C ASP A 128 -7.92 -11.25 -1.14
N ALA A 129 -7.26 -11.87 -2.13
CA ALA A 129 -6.98 -13.31 -2.15
C ALA A 129 -6.17 -13.78 -0.94
N LEU A 130 -5.21 -12.96 -0.47
CA LEU A 130 -4.37 -13.29 0.68
C LEU A 130 -5.18 -13.44 1.96
N THR A 131 -6.18 -12.59 2.16
CA THR A 131 -7.04 -12.65 3.36
C THR A 131 -7.99 -13.85 3.36
N ASP A 132 -8.30 -14.36 2.17
CA ASP A 132 -9.13 -15.57 2.00
C ASP A 132 -8.28 -16.86 2.05
N GLY A 133 -6.97 -16.77 2.33
CA GLY A 133 -6.06 -17.91 2.39
C GLY A 133 -5.63 -18.45 1.02
N HIS A 134 -5.83 -17.68 -0.05
CA HIS A 134 -5.41 -18.03 -1.40
C HIS A 134 -4.11 -17.30 -1.77
N GLY A 135 -3.37 -17.86 -2.72
CA GLY A 135 -2.21 -17.19 -3.29
C GLY A 135 -2.63 -15.93 -4.07
N ALA A 136 -1.81 -14.87 -3.99
CA ALA A 136 -2.01 -13.71 -4.83
C ALA A 136 -1.80 -14.08 -6.30
N ALA A 137 -2.79 -13.78 -7.16
CA ALA A 137 -2.63 -14.00 -8.59
C ALA A 137 -1.45 -13.18 -9.12
N GLY A 138 -0.41 -13.87 -9.58
CA GLY A 138 0.76 -13.27 -10.21
C GLY A 138 0.42 -12.92 -11.65
N ASP A 139 -0.29 -11.82 -11.88
CA ASP A 139 -0.27 -11.24 -13.21
C ASP A 139 1.17 -10.75 -13.47
N ALA A 140 1.70 -10.99 -14.68
CA ALA A 140 3.07 -10.69 -15.08
C ALA A 140 3.44 -9.18 -15.09
N GLY A 141 2.63 -8.33 -14.46
CA GLY A 141 2.76 -6.87 -14.43
C GLY A 141 3.08 -6.31 -13.04
N GLU A 142 2.89 -5.00 -12.88
CA GLU A 142 3.16 -4.25 -11.65
C GLU A 142 1.87 -4.00 -10.84
N ALA A 143 1.84 -4.42 -9.58
CA ALA A 143 0.70 -4.24 -8.67
C ALA A 143 0.82 -3.00 -7.78
N THR A 144 -0.32 -2.55 -7.25
CA THR A 144 -0.37 -1.44 -6.30
C THR A 144 -0.58 -1.99 -4.89
N LEU A 145 0.24 -1.51 -3.95
CA LEU A 145 0.10 -1.85 -2.54
C LEU A 145 -1.16 -1.21 -1.95
N PRO A 146 -2.05 -1.98 -1.32
CA PRO A 146 -3.24 -1.47 -0.65
C PRO A 146 -2.89 -0.92 0.74
N ALA A 147 -2.14 0.18 0.79
CA ALA A 147 -1.74 0.78 2.05
C ALA A 147 -1.76 2.31 2.01
N VAL A 148 -2.22 2.91 3.10
CA VAL A 148 -2.01 4.34 3.38
C VAL A 148 -0.55 4.64 3.65
N THR A 149 -0.15 5.85 3.30
CA THR A 149 1.19 6.37 3.59
C THR A 149 1.10 7.64 4.43
N ARG A 150 2.24 8.16 4.87
CA ARG A 150 2.36 9.45 5.57
C ARG A 150 3.40 10.32 4.87
N ALA A 151 3.39 11.62 5.14
CA ALA A 151 4.47 12.51 4.71
C ALA A 151 5.70 12.32 5.60
N ARG A 152 6.90 12.20 4.99
CA ARG A 152 8.18 11.90 5.67
C ARG A 152 8.57 12.90 6.77
N ASP A 153 8.14 14.15 6.69
CA ASP A 153 8.43 15.20 7.67
C ASP A 153 7.19 16.05 8.00
N GLY A 154 6.00 15.48 7.79
CA GLY A 154 4.73 16.16 7.93
C GLY A 154 3.86 15.63 9.06
N ASP A 155 2.58 16.00 9.04
CA ASP A 155 1.56 15.46 9.94
C ASP A 155 1.54 13.91 9.84
N LEU A 156 1.39 13.25 11.00
CA LEU A 156 1.25 11.79 11.09
C LEU A 156 -0.12 11.30 10.59
N ARG A 157 -0.98 12.21 10.14
CA ARG A 157 -2.26 11.90 9.51
C ARG A 157 -2.05 10.91 8.35
N PRO A 158 -2.72 9.75 8.38
CA PRO A 158 -2.66 8.81 7.27
C PRO A 158 -3.32 9.40 6.03
N MET A 159 -2.68 9.21 4.88
CA MET A 159 -3.14 9.70 3.58
C MET A 159 -3.29 8.51 2.63
N PHE A 160 -4.53 8.20 2.23
CA PHE A 160 -4.76 6.96 1.47
C PHE A 160 -4.31 7.04 0.01
N THR A 161 -4.29 8.23 -0.59
CA THR A 161 -3.84 8.44 -1.99
C THR A 161 -2.39 8.86 -2.12
N GLY A 162 -1.74 9.20 -0.99
CA GLY A 162 -0.36 9.66 -0.93
C GLY A 162 -0.19 11.01 -0.20
N PRO A 163 1.05 11.48 0.02
CA PRO A 163 1.34 12.65 0.84
C PRO A 163 0.81 14.00 0.30
N HIS A 164 0.38 14.03 -0.97
CA HIS A 164 -0.07 15.25 -1.67
C HIS A 164 -1.49 15.10 -2.22
N THR A 165 -2.41 14.56 -1.41
CA THR A 165 -3.83 14.48 -1.80
C THR A 165 -4.36 15.87 -2.16
N PRO A 166 -4.98 16.05 -3.34
CA PRO A 166 -5.63 17.30 -3.70
C PRO A 166 -6.68 17.69 -2.67
N GLU A 167 -6.86 18.99 -2.39
CA GLU A 167 -7.89 19.45 -1.44
C GLU A 167 -9.29 18.94 -1.78
N SER A 168 -9.60 18.81 -3.08
CA SER A 168 -10.85 18.26 -3.60
C SER A 168 -11.08 16.78 -3.23
N GLU A 169 -10.05 16.06 -2.81
CA GLU A 169 -10.11 14.65 -2.41
C GLU A 169 -10.02 14.47 -0.87
N THR A 170 -9.99 15.57 -0.09
CA THR A 170 -9.93 15.52 1.37
C THR A 170 -11.11 14.76 1.97
N GLU A 171 -12.32 14.99 1.45
CA GLU A 171 -13.53 14.27 1.88
C GLU A 171 -13.41 12.76 1.67
N LEU A 172 -12.73 12.32 0.60
CA LEU A 172 -12.48 10.89 0.36
C LEU A 172 -11.53 10.30 1.38
N ASN A 173 -10.54 11.08 1.86
CA ASN A 173 -9.64 10.63 2.91
C ASN A 173 -10.38 10.49 4.25
N ASP A 174 -11.31 11.38 4.55
CA ASP A 174 -12.12 11.28 5.78
C ASP A 174 -13.04 10.05 5.74
N ILE A 175 -13.73 9.82 4.62
CA ILE A 175 -14.54 8.61 4.40
C ILE A 175 -13.67 7.36 4.51
N TYR A 176 -12.48 7.37 3.90
CA TYR A 176 -11.55 6.26 3.96
C TYR A 176 -11.16 5.93 5.40
N LEU A 177 -10.77 6.93 6.19
CA LEU A 177 -10.36 6.75 7.58
C LEU A 177 -11.50 6.24 8.45
N GLU A 178 -12.70 6.81 8.32
CA GLU A 178 -13.89 6.37 9.03
C GLU A 178 -14.19 4.89 8.72
N VAL A 179 -14.32 4.54 7.44
CA VAL A 179 -14.63 3.17 7.02
C VAL A 179 -13.54 2.19 7.45
N ARG A 180 -12.27 2.57 7.38
CA ARG A 180 -11.16 1.73 7.81
C ARG A 180 -11.24 1.44 9.31
N LEU A 181 -11.51 2.45 10.14
CA LEU A 181 -11.62 2.29 11.59
C LEU A 181 -12.84 1.42 11.96
N THR A 182 -13.99 1.64 11.32
CA THR A 182 -15.17 0.79 11.51
C THR A 182 -14.88 -0.65 11.10
N ALA A 183 -14.27 -0.86 9.94
CA ALA A 183 -13.93 -2.19 9.46
C ALA A 183 -12.92 -2.88 10.39
N MET A 184 -11.90 -2.19 10.89
CA MET A 184 -10.96 -2.78 11.86
C MET A 184 -11.70 -3.28 13.12
N ALA A 185 -12.65 -2.49 13.64
CA ALA A 185 -13.48 -2.90 14.78
C ALA A 185 -14.38 -4.11 14.46
N GLU A 186 -15.00 -4.15 13.28
CA GLU A 186 -15.79 -5.31 12.80
C GLU A 186 -14.95 -6.59 12.68
N GLU A 187 -13.67 -6.43 12.33
CA GLU A 187 -12.73 -7.52 12.10
C GLU A 187 -12.04 -7.99 13.41
N GLY A 188 -12.24 -7.27 14.51
CA GLY A 188 -11.67 -7.57 15.84
C GLY A 188 -10.21 -7.13 16.01
N ILE A 189 -9.79 -6.08 15.31
CA ILE A 189 -8.40 -5.58 15.22
C ILE A 189 -8.25 -4.22 15.89
#